data_AF-A0A8S4RK61-F1
#
_entry.id   AF-A0A8S4RK61-F1
#
_cell.length_a   1.000
_cell.length_b   1.000
_cell.length_c   1.000
_cell.angle_alpha   90.00
_cell.angle_beta   90.00
_cell.angle_gamma   90.00
#
_symmetry.space_group_name_H-M   'P 1'
#
loop_
_entity.id
_entity.type
_entity.pdbx_description
1 polymer ?
#
loop_
_entity_poly.entity_id
_entity_poly.type
_entity_poly.pdbx_seq_one_letter_code
_entity_poly.pdbx_strand_id
1 'polypeptide(L)'
;MARRKLLFLLAFVTVISQLSHAAAFNILAIVSVPLKSHYMAFQMLFRELAIRGHSVTVINNYPDVNPPPNLKFVNISTHGPNTFPHMTEFEQSEYASFYKFQNLLKHIVVGGKRAVMDCENLFTNENMKQFRAKGENFDVIFVEQFMSDCGLVFAALYDAPIIGITSHTLLPWAYARLGLPFDFGSEAFYFSDAGTNPSLLNKIQSYIANLFFTTLGELNIYQNIYKVFDMYVPNNKLNVDTIAKEKMKMMFVYQHHSVTGARLMAPSVLEIAGIHIQTPKPVPKDIEKFIDSANHGVIYVSFGSNLKMSTMSSKKLQQFLDAFKKIPQKVLWKIENSTLIAGNENVFGSNWFPQLDVLCK
;
A
#
# COMPACT_ATOMS: atom_id res chain seq x y z
N MET A 1 34.62 39.49 33.99
CA MET A 1 33.24 39.25 33.49
C MET A 1 33.21 38.60 32.10
N ALA A 2 34.01 39.06 31.12
CA ALA A 2 34.02 38.54 29.75
C ALA A 2 34.38 37.05 29.60
N ARG A 3 35.37 36.55 30.36
CA ARG A 3 35.80 35.14 30.32
C ARG A 3 34.70 34.15 30.75
N ARG A 4 33.88 34.52 31.73
CA ARG A 4 32.71 33.71 32.14
C ARG A 4 31.64 33.71 31.05
N LYS A 5 31.33 34.86 30.44
CA LYS A 5 30.37 34.94 29.32
C LYS A 5 30.81 34.09 28.12
N LEU A 6 32.10 34.09 27.79
CA LEU A 6 32.65 33.26 26.71
C LEU A 6 32.55 31.76 27.01
N LEU A 7 32.82 31.34 28.25
CA LEU A 7 32.67 29.94 28.67
C LEU A 7 31.21 29.48 28.63
N PHE A 8 30.26 30.33 29.05
CA PHE A 8 28.83 30.03 28.93
C PHE A 8 28.37 29.95 27.47
N LEU A 9 28.87 30.83 26.60
CA LEU A 9 28.56 30.79 25.17
C LEU A 9 29.10 29.53 24.51
N LEU A 10 30.35 29.15 24.82
CA LEU A 10 30.96 27.92 24.33
C LEU A 10 30.20 26.69 24.81
N ALA A 11 29.87 26.62 26.11
CA ALA A 11 29.06 25.54 26.67
C ALA A 11 27.69 25.42 25.98
N PHE A 12 27.00 26.55 25.78
CA PHE A 12 25.72 26.62 25.10
C PHE A 12 25.80 26.17 23.64
N VAL A 13 26.85 26.57 22.91
CA VAL A 13 27.10 26.12 21.53
C VAL A 13 27.42 24.63 21.49
N THR A 14 28.20 24.08 22.44
CA THR A 14 28.43 22.63 22.52
C THR A 14 27.13 21.86 22.82
N VAL A 15 26.29 22.35 23.75
CA VAL A 15 25.00 21.71 24.06
C VAL A 15 24.07 21.77 22.85
N ILE A 16 23.99 22.89 22.14
CA ILE A 16 23.23 22.99 20.87
C ILE A 16 23.82 22.06 19.81
N SER A 17 25.15 21.96 19.69
CA SER A 17 25.80 21.09 18.71
C SER A 17 25.57 19.60 18.99
N GLN A 18 25.47 19.23 20.27
CA GLN A 18 25.11 17.88 20.72
C GLN A 18 23.61 17.61 20.57
N LEU A 19 22.75 18.61 20.77
CA LEU A 19 21.32 18.53 20.48
C LEU A 19 21.02 18.47 18.97
N SER A 20 21.91 19.00 18.12
CA SER A 20 21.81 18.90 16.66
C SER A 20 22.32 17.59 16.07
N HIS A 21 22.89 16.69 16.88
CA HIS A 21 22.85 15.27 16.54
C HIS A 21 21.41 14.79 16.83
N ALA A 22 20.48 15.11 15.92
CA ALA A 22 19.19 14.48 15.90
C ALA A 22 19.42 12.97 15.99
N ALA A 23 18.87 12.32 17.01
CA ALA A 23 19.06 10.88 17.21
C ALA A 23 18.67 10.14 15.92
N ALA A 24 19.68 9.61 15.23
CA ALA A 24 19.48 8.88 13.99
C ALA A 24 18.93 7.49 14.34
N PHE A 25 17.60 7.37 14.39
CA PHE A 25 16.96 6.07 14.56
C PHE A 25 17.34 5.08 13.46
N ASN A 26 17.51 3.81 13.84
CA ASN A 26 17.53 2.67 12.94
C ASN A 26 16.11 2.12 12.78
N ILE A 27 15.56 2.27 11.58
CA ILE A 27 14.16 2.03 11.25
C ILE A 27 14.06 0.82 10.34
N LEU A 28 13.21 -0.13 10.71
CA LEU A 28 12.80 -1.21 9.82
C LEU A 28 11.41 -0.92 9.25
N ALA A 29 11.20 -1.15 7.97
CA ALA A 29 9.89 -1.13 7.35
C ALA A 29 9.61 -2.46 6.67
N ILE A 30 8.50 -3.11 7.03
CA ILE A 30 8.06 -4.38 6.49
C ILE A 30 6.86 -4.12 5.57
N VAL A 31 7.12 -4.05 4.27
CA VAL A 31 6.13 -3.82 3.21
C VAL A 31 6.17 -5.02 2.27
N SER A 32 5.83 -6.19 2.82
CA SER A 32 6.06 -7.49 2.18
C SER A 32 5.01 -7.87 1.14
N VAL A 33 3.91 -7.12 1.04
CA VAL A 33 2.85 -7.39 0.08
C VAL A 33 3.40 -7.19 -1.34
N PRO A 34 3.24 -8.15 -2.27
CA PRO A 34 3.79 -8.08 -3.63
C PRO A 34 2.96 -7.18 -4.56
N LEU A 35 2.55 -6.01 -4.07
CA LEU A 35 1.82 -4.99 -4.81
C LEU A 35 2.63 -3.71 -4.91
N LYS A 36 2.96 -3.28 -6.13
CA LYS A 36 3.79 -2.09 -6.36
C LYS A 36 3.20 -0.84 -5.71
N SER A 37 1.87 -0.68 -5.78
CA SER A 37 1.15 0.46 -5.19
C SER A 37 1.29 0.58 -3.67
N HIS A 38 1.46 -0.55 -2.97
CA HIS A 38 1.57 -0.59 -1.51
C HIS A 38 2.86 0.07 -1.03
N TYR A 39 3.99 -0.25 -1.67
CA TYR A 39 5.23 0.46 -1.39
C TYR A 39 5.20 1.91 -1.89
N MET A 40 4.65 2.16 -3.09
CA MET A 40 4.56 3.53 -3.64
C MET A 40 3.83 4.51 -2.71
N ALA A 41 2.80 4.05 -1.98
CA ALA A 41 2.06 4.88 -1.03
C ALA A 41 2.94 5.43 0.12
N PHE A 42 4.00 4.70 0.49
CA PHE A 42 4.90 5.04 1.61
C PHE A 42 6.33 5.36 1.18
N GLN A 43 6.64 5.24 -0.11
CA GLN A 43 7.99 5.45 -0.64
C GLN A 43 8.57 6.79 -0.15
N MET A 44 7.77 7.86 -0.23
CA MET A 44 8.19 9.18 0.22
C MET A 44 8.44 9.25 1.73
N LEU A 45 7.61 8.61 2.56
CA LEU A 45 7.85 8.55 4.00
C LEU A 45 9.25 8.01 4.32
N PHE A 46 9.63 6.87 3.72
CA PHE A 46 10.92 6.25 3.99
C PHE A 46 12.11 7.02 3.39
N ARG A 47 11.95 7.60 2.21
CA ARG A 47 12.96 8.49 1.62
C ARG A 47 13.20 9.71 2.50
N GLU A 48 12.13 10.36 2.95
CA GLU A 48 12.18 11.56 3.78
C GLU A 48 12.79 11.30 5.17
N LEU A 49 12.51 10.13 5.77
CA LEU A 49 13.19 9.69 7.00
C LEU A 49 14.69 9.50 6.77
N ALA A 50 15.08 8.83 5.67
CA ALA A 50 16.48 8.63 5.35
C ALA A 50 17.24 9.93 5.06
N ILE A 51 16.60 10.88 4.34
CA ILE A 51 17.15 12.22 4.06
C ILE A 51 17.38 13.02 5.35
N ARG A 52 16.51 12.85 6.36
CA ARG A 52 16.65 13.46 7.68
C ARG A 52 17.74 12.82 8.56
N GLY A 53 18.44 11.81 8.06
CA GLY A 53 19.59 11.20 8.72
C GLY A 53 19.30 9.86 9.41
N HIS A 54 18.06 9.36 9.39
CA HIS A 54 17.74 8.03 9.92
C HIS A 54 18.31 6.92 9.04
N SER A 55 18.73 5.80 9.64
CA SER A 55 19.05 4.57 8.91
C SER A 55 17.74 3.84 8.65
N VAL A 56 17.37 3.62 7.40
CA VAL A 56 16.08 3.00 7.04
C VAL A 56 16.33 1.75 6.21
N THR A 57 15.87 0.61 6.69
CA THR A 57 15.87 -0.66 5.95
C THR A 57 14.44 -1.04 5.60
N VAL A 58 14.16 -1.24 4.32
CA VAL A 58 12.82 -1.63 3.82
C VAL A 58 12.86 -3.05 3.27
N ILE A 59 12.05 -3.94 3.83
CA ILE A 59 11.77 -5.26 3.27
C ILE A 59 10.60 -5.10 2.29
N ASN A 60 10.83 -5.30 0.99
CA ASN A 60 9.77 -5.22 -0.02
C ASN A 60 10.06 -6.02 -1.30
N ASN A 61 9.08 -6.04 -2.21
CA ASN A 61 9.18 -6.71 -3.52
C ASN A 61 9.59 -5.76 -4.66
N TYR A 62 9.62 -4.45 -4.41
CA TYR A 62 9.87 -3.42 -5.41
C TYR A 62 10.84 -2.37 -4.85
N PRO A 63 12.15 -2.68 -4.77
CA PRO A 63 13.14 -1.75 -4.27
C PRO A 63 13.11 -0.42 -5.02
N ASP A 64 13.37 0.68 -4.29
CA ASP A 64 13.38 2.00 -4.88
C ASP A 64 14.54 2.17 -5.88
N VAL A 65 14.27 2.90 -6.96
CA VAL A 65 15.26 3.22 -7.98
C VAL A 65 15.97 4.50 -7.54
N ASN A 66 17.28 4.41 -7.30
CA ASN A 66 18.10 5.51 -6.77
C ASN A 66 17.63 5.98 -5.38
N PRO A 67 17.76 5.13 -4.35
CA PRO A 67 17.45 5.53 -2.99
C PRO A 67 18.49 6.51 -2.43
N PRO A 68 18.12 7.38 -1.48
CA PRO A 68 19.09 8.16 -0.72
C PRO A 68 20.06 7.24 0.04
N PRO A 69 21.28 7.69 0.39
CA PRO A 69 22.33 6.83 0.94
C PRO A 69 21.94 5.98 2.17
N ASN A 70 21.07 6.51 3.04
CA ASN A 70 20.65 5.84 4.27
C ASN A 70 19.39 4.97 4.10
N LEU A 71 18.89 4.79 2.87
CA LEU A 71 17.74 3.93 2.58
C LEU A 71 18.20 2.65 1.88
N LYS A 72 18.11 1.53 2.60
CA LYS A 72 18.50 0.19 2.15
C LYS A 72 17.28 -0.69 1.93
N PHE A 73 17.43 -1.70 1.09
CA PHE A 73 16.36 -2.64 0.78
C PHE A 73 16.79 -4.09 1.01
N VAL A 74 15.87 -4.87 1.55
CA VAL A 74 15.91 -6.33 1.51
C VAL A 74 14.88 -6.75 0.47
N ASN A 75 15.37 -7.06 -0.73
CA ASN A 75 14.50 -7.44 -1.83
C ASN A 75 13.98 -8.87 -1.63
N ILE A 76 12.67 -9.03 -1.47
CA ILE A 76 12.00 -10.32 -1.33
C ILE A 76 11.17 -10.70 -2.56
N SER A 77 11.37 -10.03 -3.70
CA SER A 77 10.65 -10.32 -4.94
C SER A 77 10.79 -11.79 -5.33
N THR A 78 9.67 -12.48 -5.52
CA THR A 78 9.65 -13.82 -6.10
C THR A 78 9.49 -13.72 -7.61
N HIS A 79 10.26 -14.52 -8.36
CA HIS A 79 10.21 -14.53 -9.83
C HIS A 79 9.05 -15.40 -10.37
N GLY A 80 8.01 -15.61 -9.56
CA GLY A 80 6.86 -16.44 -9.92
C GLY A 80 5.95 -15.77 -10.96
N PRO A 81 5.07 -16.54 -11.64
CA PRO A 81 4.08 -15.96 -12.54
C PRO A 81 3.21 -14.96 -11.77
N ASN A 82 2.97 -13.80 -12.38
CA ASN A 82 2.13 -12.76 -11.78
C ASN A 82 0.72 -13.32 -11.60
N THR A 83 0.32 -13.62 -10.36
CA THR A 83 -0.93 -14.31 -10.01
C THR A 83 -2.15 -13.39 -9.99
N PHE A 84 -2.06 -12.20 -10.60
CA PHE A 84 -3.22 -11.32 -10.74
C PHE A 84 -4.16 -11.81 -11.85
N PRO A 85 -5.48 -11.79 -11.62
CA PRO A 85 -6.44 -12.20 -12.63
C PRO A 85 -6.31 -11.35 -13.90
N HIS A 86 -6.56 -11.99 -15.05
CA HIS A 86 -6.57 -11.29 -16.34
C HIS A 86 -7.76 -10.32 -16.43
N MET A 87 -7.64 -9.27 -17.25
CA MET A 87 -8.74 -8.30 -17.45
C MET A 87 -10.03 -8.96 -17.92
N THR A 88 -9.93 -10.03 -18.72
CA THR A 88 -11.05 -10.87 -19.15
C THR A 88 -11.86 -11.47 -18.01
N GLU A 89 -11.25 -11.80 -16.87
CA GLU A 89 -11.99 -12.32 -15.72
C GLU A 89 -12.84 -11.23 -15.07
N PHE A 90 -12.38 -9.97 -15.09
CA PHE A 90 -13.15 -8.82 -14.61
C PHE A 90 -14.32 -8.48 -15.55
N GLU A 91 -14.15 -8.72 -16.86
CA GLU A 91 -15.21 -8.51 -17.86
C GLU A 91 -16.41 -9.46 -17.67
N GLN A 92 -16.17 -10.69 -17.20
CA GLN A 92 -17.18 -11.73 -17.07
C GLN A 92 -18.06 -11.60 -15.81
N SER A 93 -18.03 -10.46 -15.12
CA SER A 93 -18.80 -10.15 -13.90
C SER A 93 -18.43 -10.95 -12.64
N GLU A 94 -17.51 -11.92 -12.73
CA GLU A 94 -16.96 -12.69 -11.60
C GLU A 94 -16.11 -11.87 -10.63
N TYR A 95 -15.76 -10.63 -10.97
CA TYR A 95 -15.09 -9.71 -10.03
C TYR A 95 -15.75 -8.34 -9.94
N ALA A 96 -16.82 -8.09 -10.70
CA ALA A 96 -17.47 -6.77 -10.76
C ALA A 96 -18.35 -6.46 -9.54
N SER A 97 -18.83 -7.49 -8.83
CA SER A 97 -19.58 -7.32 -7.58
C SER A 97 -19.00 -8.22 -6.50
N PHE A 98 -18.39 -7.60 -5.50
CA PHE A 98 -17.74 -8.30 -4.40
C PHE A 98 -18.75 -9.09 -3.53
N TYR A 99 -20.01 -8.67 -3.53
CA TYR A 99 -21.10 -9.28 -2.76
C TYR A 99 -21.65 -10.60 -3.33
N LYS A 100 -21.34 -10.95 -4.58
CA LYS A 100 -21.76 -12.25 -5.10
C LYS A 100 -21.02 -13.33 -4.33
N PHE A 101 -21.76 -14.28 -3.75
CA PHE A 101 -21.21 -15.34 -2.88
C PHE A 101 -20.02 -16.10 -3.51
N GLN A 102 -20.11 -16.43 -4.80
CA GLN A 102 -19.02 -17.05 -5.55
C GLN A 102 -17.75 -16.19 -5.61
N ASN A 103 -17.89 -14.87 -5.75
CA ASN A 103 -16.79 -13.91 -5.83
C ASN A 103 -16.17 -13.73 -4.44
N LEU A 104 -17.01 -13.60 -3.41
CA LEU A 104 -16.63 -13.59 -2.00
C LEU A 104 -15.77 -14.81 -1.64
N LEU A 105 -16.23 -16.03 -1.97
CA LEU A 105 -15.46 -17.25 -1.74
C LEU A 105 -14.14 -17.26 -2.52
N LYS A 106 -14.16 -16.84 -3.80
CA LYS A 106 -12.95 -16.74 -4.63
C LYS A 106 -11.93 -15.79 -4.00
N HIS A 107 -12.35 -14.63 -3.49
CA HIS A 107 -11.49 -13.67 -2.81
C HIS A 107 -10.88 -14.26 -1.53
N ILE A 108 -11.64 -14.99 -0.72
CA ILE A 108 -11.13 -15.61 0.51
C ILE A 108 -10.11 -16.70 0.18
N VAL A 109 -10.42 -17.59 -0.78
CA VAL A 109 -9.54 -18.71 -1.13
C VAL A 109 -8.27 -18.22 -1.83
N VAL A 110 -8.39 -17.38 -2.86
CA VAL A 110 -7.25 -16.86 -3.62
C VAL A 110 -6.43 -15.90 -2.75
N GLY A 111 -7.11 -15.00 -2.03
CA GLY A 111 -6.47 -14.07 -1.12
C GLY A 111 -5.72 -14.78 0.00
N GLY A 112 -6.33 -15.80 0.62
CA GLY A 112 -5.67 -16.61 1.64
C GLY A 112 -4.45 -17.37 1.15
N LYS A 113 -4.53 -18.01 -0.02
CA LYS A 113 -3.36 -18.65 -0.63
C LYS A 113 -2.22 -17.65 -0.85
N ARG A 114 -2.56 -16.44 -1.32
CA ARG A 114 -1.56 -15.38 -1.52
C ARG A 114 -0.96 -14.90 -0.21
N ALA A 115 -1.79 -14.67 0.80
CA ALA A 115 -1.34 -14.36 2.15
C ALA A 115 -0.34 -15.39 2.71
N VAL A 116 -0.58 -16.68 2.46
CA VAL A 116 0.32 -17.78 2.89
C VAL A 116 1.64 -17.73 2.14
N MET A 117 1.61 -17.62 0.81
CA MET A 117 2.84 -17.51 0.01
C MET A 117 3.68 -16.30 0.40
N ASP A 118 3.04 -15.14 0.61
CA ASP A 118 3.72 -13.91 1.04
C ASP A 118 4.33 -14.09 2.44
N CYS A 119 3.61 -14.78 3.33
CA CYS A 119 4.08 -15.12 4.67
C CYS A 119 5.31 -16.04 4.62
N GLU A 120 5.22 -17.16 3.92
CA GLU A 120 6.32 -18.12 3.79
C GLU A 120 7.55 -17.46 3.18
N ASN A 121 7.38 -16.62 2.16
CA ASN A 121 8.48 -15.88 1.55
C ASN A 121 9.19 -14.97 2.57
N LEU A 122 8.47 -14.29 3.46
CA LEU A 122 9.07 -13.45 4.50
C LEU A 122 10.01 -14.23 5.44
N PHE A 123 9.71 -15.51 5.71
CA PHE A 123 10.53 -16.36 6.58
C PHE A 123 11.61 -17.16 5.82
N THR A 124 11.32 -17.60 4.60
CA THR A 124 12.14 -18.57 3.85
C THR A 124 13.06 -17.95 2.79
N ASN A 125 12.80 -16.72 2.34
CA ASN A 125 13.60 -16.05 1.32
C ASN A 125 15.08 -15.93 1.75
N GLU A 126 16.00 -16.18 0.82
CA GLU A 126 17.45 -16.16 1.10
C GLU A 126 17.93 -14.78 1.56
N ASN A 127 17.43 -13.70 0.97
CA ASN A 127 17.77 -12.33 1.41
C ASN A 127 17.23 -12.07 2.83
N MET A 128 16.11 -12.67 3.21
CA MET A 128 15.60 -12.61 4.58
C MET A 128 16.44 -13.43 5.56
N LYS A 129 16.91 -14.61 5.16
CA LYS A 129 17.84 -15.41 5.99
C LYS A 129 19.14 -14.64 6.25
N GLN A 130 19.72 -14.05 5.20
CA GLN A 130 20.92 -13.21 5.32
C GLN A 130 20.66 -11.96 6.18
N PHE A 131 19.53 -11.29 5.99
CA PHE A 131 19.14 -10.14 6.80
C PHE A 131 19.04 -10.50 8.29
N ARG A 132 18.34 -11.59 8.64
CA ARG A 132 18.23 -12.04 10.03
C ARG A 132 19.57 -12.44 10.63
N ALA A 133 20.45 -13.07 9.84
CA ALA A 133 21.78 -13.49 10.30
C ALA A 133 22.68 -12.32 10.73
N LYS A 134 22.40 -11.08 10.28
CA LYS A 134 23.14 -9.88 10.72
C LYS A 134 22.81 -9.47 12.16
N GLY A 135 21.66 -9.88 12.70
CA GLY A 135 21.26 -9.55 14.08
C GLY A 135 21.12 -8.05 14.34
N GLU A 136 20.69 -7.27 13.35
CA GLU A 136 20.48 -5.82 13.52
C GLU A 136 19.32 -5.53 14.47
N ASN A 137 19.48 -4.55 15.36
CA ASN A 137 18.42 -4.04 16.23
C ASN A 137 17.81 -2.77 15.63
N PHE A 138 16.53 -2.54 15.89
CA PHE A 138 15.79 -1.40 15.38
C PHE A 138 15.14 -0.62 16.52
N ASP A 139 15.04 0.69 16.37
CA ASP A 139 14.40 1.58 17.35
C ASP A 139 12.89 1.69 17.12
N VAL A 140 12.43 1.47 15.88
CA VAL A 140 11.02 1.47 15.50
C VAL A 140 10.82 0.64 14.24
N ILE A 141 9.67 -0.05 14.17
CA ILE A 141 9.33 -0.90 13.03
C ILE A 141 8.00 -0.48 12.43
N PHE A 142 8.02 -0.12 11.15
CA PHE A 142 6.82 0.08 10.35
C PHE A 142 6.35 -1.27 9.80
N VAL A 143 5.08 -1.60 9.96
CA VAL A 143 4.51 -2.87 9.51
C VAL A 143 3.26 -2.63 8.69
N GLU A 144 3.29 -3.05 7.43
CA GLU A 144 2.10 -3.01 6.59
C GLU A 144 1.01 -3.95 7.11
N GLN A 145 -0.20 -3.40 7.28
CA GLN A 145 -1.42 -4.12 7.65
C GLN A 145 -2.30 -4.28 6.41
N PHE A 146 -2.48 -5.51 5.91
CA PHE A 146 -3.39 -5.79 4.79
C PHE A 146 -3.97 -7.20 4.81
N MET A 147 -3.30 -8.17 4.17
CA MET A 147 -3.83 -9.53 3.92
C MET A 147 -3.39 -10.58 4.94
N SER A 148 -2.34 -10.32 5.72
CA SER A 148 -1.85 -11.23 6.75
C SER A 148 -1.12 -10.50 7.87
N ASP A 149 -0.98 -11.17 9.01
CA ASP A 149 -0.24 -10.66 10.17
C ASP A 149 1.23 -11.11 10.19
N CYS A 150 1.75 -11.62 9.08
CA CYS A 150 3.10 -12.17 9.05
C CYS A 150 4.16 -11.10 9.26
N GLY A 151 3.96 -9.90 8.71
CA GLY A 151 4.82 -8.74 9.00
C GLY A 151 4.78 -8.35 10.48
N LEU A 152 3.61 -8.43 11.11
CA LEU A 152 3.43 -8.10 12.53
C LEU A 152 4.14 -9.12 13.43
N VAL A 153 3.97 -10.41 13.14
CA VAL A 153 4.66 -11.50 13.85
C VAL A 153 6.16 -11.42 13.65
N PHE A 154 6.61 -11.14 12.43
CA PHE A 154 8.05 -10.96 12.15
C PHE A 154 8.62 -9.77 12.93
N ALA A 155 7.93 -8.63 12.95
CA ALA A 155 8.35 -7.46 13.72
C ALA A 155 8.41 -7.76 15.23
N ALA A 156 7.51 -8.61 15.73
CA ALA A 156 7.47 -8.97 17.15
C ALA A 156 8.70 -9.76 17.63
N LEU A 157 9.52 -10.30 16.71
CA LEU A 157 10.81 -10.92 17.03
C LEU A 157 11.86 -9.91 17.48
N TYR A 158 11.62 -8.62 17.29
CA TYR A 158 12.47 -7.53 17.72
C TYR A 158 11.86 -6.84 18.96
N ASP A 159 12.73 -6.26 19.78
CA ASP A 159 12.35 -5.48 20.95
C ASP A 159 12.20 -4.00 20.59
N ALA A 160 11.24 -3.71 19.73
CA ALA A 160 10.98 -2.36 19.23
C ALA A 160 9.47 -2.07 19.15
N PRO A 161 9.03 -0.81 19.36
CA PRO A 161 7.66 -0.41 19.13
C PRO A 161 7.30 -0.51 17.65
N ILE A 162 6.03 -0.86 17.39
CA ILE A 162 5.51 -1.04 16.03
C ILE A 162 4.60 0.13 15.67
N ILE A 163 4.78 0.64 14.45
CA ILE A 163 3.84 1.55 13.78
C ILE A 163 3.19 0.76 12.63
N GLY A 164 1.89 0.47 12.76
CA GLY A 164 1.13 -0.10 11.65
C GLY A 164 1.01 0.91 10.52
N ILE A 165 1.06 0.46 9.27
CA ILE A 165 0.80 1.30 8.10
C ILE A 165 -0.18 0.60 7.16
N THR A 166 -1.07 1.34 6.51
CA THR A 166 -1.95 0.79 5.47
C THR A 166 -2.13 1.76 4.31
N SER A 167 -2.00 1.24 3.10
CA SER A 167 -2.06 1.95 1.82
C SER A 167 -3.50 2.21 1.33
N HIS A 168 -4.48 1.85 2.15
CA HIS A 168 -5.91 1.93 1.89
C HIS A 168 -6.65 2.44 3.13
N THR A 169 -7.97 2.56 3.03
CA THR A 169 -8.83 2.87 4.19
C THR A 169 -8.69 1.80 5.26
N LEU A 170 -8.88 2.17 6.52
CA LEU A 170 -8.85 1.19 7.60
C LEU A 170 -9.96 0.14 7.39
N LEU A 171 -9.60 -1.14 7.37
CA LEU A 171 -10.55 -2.23 7.17
C LEU A 171 -11.19 -2.63 8.51
N PRO A 172 -12.44 -3.13 8.55
CA PRO A 172 -13.17 -3.30 9.80
C PRO A 172 -12.46 -4.13 10.87
N TRP A 173 -11.72 -5.17 10.48
CA TRP A 173 -10.97 -6.02 11.42
C TRP A 173 -9.79 -5.31 12.09
N ALA A 174 -9.28 -4.22 11.52
CA ALA A 174 -8.21 -3.44 12.14
C ALA A 174 -8.72 -2.56 13.30
N TYR A 175 -10.01 -2.22 13.35
CA TYR A 175 -10.58 -1.34 14.37
C TYR A 175 -10.48 -1.95 15.77
N ALA A 176 -10.80 -3.25 15.91
CA ALA A 176 -10.75 -3.95 17.19
C ALA A 176 -9.33 -3.97 17.81
N ARG A 177 -8.29 -3.99 16.96
CA ARG A 177 -6.88 -3.91 17.39
C ARG A 177 -6.49 -2.54 17.93
N LEU A 178 -7.24 -1.50 17.56
CA LEU A 178 -7.07 -0.12 17.98
C LEU A 178 -8.05 0.27 19.12
N GLY A 179 -8.83 -0.70 19.62
CA GLY A 179 -9.83 -0.45 20.66
C GLY A 179 -11.07 0.32 20.16
N LEU A 180 -11.37 0.25 18.86
CA LEU A 180 -12.49 0.93 18.23
C LEU A 180 -13.52 -0.08 17.71
N PRO A 181 -14.84 0.24 17.75
CA PRO A 181 -15.82 -0.44 16.93
C PRO A 181 -15.80 0.09 15.50
N PHE A 182 -16.14 -0.75 14.52
CA PHE A 182 -16.41 -0.30 13.14
C PHE A 182 -17.89 0.06 13.01
N ASP A 183 -18.21 1.29 12.61
CA ASP A 183 -19.59 1.74 12.42
C ASP A 183 -20.06 1.61 10.97
N PHE A 184 -20.77 0.51 10.66
CA PHE A 184 -21.42 0.29 9.36
C PHE A 184 -22.47 1.35 9.00
N GLY A 185 -22.89 2.18 9.96
CA GLY A 185 -23.89 3.22 9.79
C GLY A 185 -23.36 4.52 9.19
N SER A 186 -22.07 4.81 9.37
CA SER A 186 -21.44 6.07 8.97
C SER A 186 -20.15 5.88 8.16
N GLU A 187 -19.48 4.73 8.27
CA GLU A 187 -18.22 4.48 7.61
C GLU A 187 -18.38 3.81 6.25
N ALA A 188 -17.58 4.27 5.29
CA ALA A 188 -17.48 3.61 3.98
C ALA A 188 -16.82 2.23 4.16
N PHE A 189 -17.59 1.17 3.91
CA PHE A 189 -17.03 -0.17 3.85
C PHE A 189 -16.35 -0.37 2.49
N TYR A 190 -15.04 -0.62 2.48
CA TYR A 190 -14.21 -0.73 1.27
C TYR A 190 -14.79 -1.69 0.20
N PHE A 191 -15.53 -2.70 0.64
CA PHE A 191 -16.12 -3.72 -0.20
C PHE A 191 -17.59 -3.44 -0.57
N SER A 192 -18.08 -2.23 -0.29
CA SER A 192 -19.44 -1.79 -0.60
C SER A 192 -19.46 -0.57 -1.52
N ASP A 193 -20.49 -0.50 -2.35
CA ASP A 193 -20.83 0.70 -3.12
C ASP A 193 -21.71 1.67 -2.31
N ALA A 194 -21.69 1.54 -0.98
CA ALA A 194 -22.64 2.24 -0.11
C ALA A 194 -22.24 3.68 0.20
N GLY A 195 -20.97 4.04 0.00
CA GLY A 195 -20.42 5.36 0.29
C GLY A 195 -20.49 5.72 1.78
N THR A 196 -20.46 7.03 2.06
CA THR A 196 -20.42 7.58 3.43
C THR A 196 -21.80 7.89 4.02
N ASN A 197 -22.87 7.66 3.25
CA ASN A 197 -24.25 7.83 3.72
C ASN A 197 -25.13 6.66 3.24
N PRO A 198 -24.88 5.45 3.76
CA PRO A 198 -25.53 4.25 3.26
C PRO A 198 -27.01 4.17 3.66
N SER A 199 -27.85 3.66 2.75
CA SER A 199 -29.24 3.29 3.08
C SER A 199 -29.29 2.16 4.12
N LEU A 200 -30.43 1.95 4.79
CA LEU A 200 -30.58 0.84 5.74
C LEU A 200 -30.24 -0.52 5.13
N LEU A 201 -30.64 -0.75 3.87
CA LEU A 201 -30.34 -1.99 3.16
C LEU A 201 -28.82 -2.16 2.95
N ASN A 202 -28.12 -1.09 2.54
CA ASN A 202 -26.68 -1.12 2.35
C ASN A 202 -25.93 -1.36 3.67
N LYS A 203 -26.43 -0.80 4.78
CA LYS A 203 -25.87 -1.05 6.13
C LYS A 203 -25.97 -2.53 6.48
N ILE A 204 -27.14 -3.14 6.30
CA ILE A 204 -27.37 -4.58 6.56
C ILE A 204 -26.47 -5.44 5.67
N GLN A 205 -26.39 -5.13 4.37
CA GLN A 205 -25.53 -5.86 3.44
C GLN A 205 -24.04 -5.77 3.80
N SER A 206 -23.57 -4.59 4.19
CA SER A 206 -22.18 -4.37 4.61
C SER A 206 -21.87 -5.12 5.90
N TYR A 207 -22.77 -5.11 6.88
CA TYR A 207 -22.62 -5.86 8.12
C TYR A 207 -22.56 -7.38 7.86
N ILE A 208 -23.49 -7.92 7.06
CA ILE A 208 -23.51 -9.34 6.71
C ILE A 208 -22.22 -9.73 5.98
N ALA A 209 -21.81 -8.96 4.97
CA ALA A 209 -20.57 -9.23 4.25
C ALA A 209 -19.36 -9.17 5.18
N ASN A 210 -19.27 -8.20 6.09
CA ASN A 210 -18.18 -8.16 7.06
C ASN A 210 -18.18 -9.38 7.99
N LEU A 211 -19.34 -9.83 8.45
CA LEU A 211 -19.44 -11.05 9.26
C LEU A 211 -18.88 -12.26 8.49
N PHE A 212 -19.20 -12.38 7.21
CA PHE A 212 -18.62 -13.41 6.34
C PHE A 212 -17.10 -13.24 6.18
N PHE A 213 -16.60 -12.03 5.89
CA PHE A 213 -15.16 -11.78 5.75
C PHE A 213 -14.39 -12.09 7.01
N THR A 214 -14.89 -11.65 8.15
CA THR A 214 -14.26 -11.86 9.45
C THR A 214 -14.26 -13.35 9.75
N THR A 215 -15.42 -14.01 9.75
CA THR A 215 -15.52 -15.44 10.14
C THR A 215 -14.74 -16.37 9.21
N LEU A 216 -14.98 -16.29 7.89
CA LEU A 216 -14.33 -17.19 6.93
C LEU A 216 -12.88 -16.80 6.67
N GLY A 217 -12.58 -15.50 6.67
CA GLY A 217 -11.22 -15.00 6.52
C GLY A 217 -10.35 -15.39 7.71
N GLU A 218 -10.83 -15.20 8.94
CA GLU A 218 -10.12 -15.64 10.15
C GLU A 218 -9.92 -17.15 10.16
N LEU A 219 -10.93 -17.95 9.83
CA LEU A 219 -10.77 -19.41 9.75
C LEU A 219 -9.68 -19.79 8.73
N ASN A 220 -9.69 -19.19 7.56
CA ASN A 220 -8.74 -19.47 6.49
C ASN A 220 -7.31 -18.98 6.82
N ILE A 221 -7.19 -17.80 7.43
CA ILE A 221 -5.91 -17.26 7.94
C ILE A 221 -5.41 -18.17 9.06
N TYR A 222 -6.23 -18.50 10.04
CA TYR A 222 -5.86 -19.35 11.16
C TYR A 222 -5.41 -20.74 10.69
N GLN A 223 -6.15 -21.37 9.79
CA GLN A 223 -5.82 -22.70 9.29
C GLN A 223 -4.54 -22.76 8.46
N ASN A 224 -4.12 -21.67 7.83
CA ASN A 224 -3.01 -21.70 6.89
C ASN A 224 -1.81 -20.84 7.32
N ILE A 225 -2.02 -19.63 7.84
CA ILE A 225 -0.97 -18.73 8.29
C ILE A 225 -0.36 -19.17 9.62
N TYR A 226 -1.16 -19.62 10.60
CA TYR A 226 -0.59 -20.06 11.88
C TYR A 226 0.30 -21.30 11.72
N LYS A 227 0.03 -22.16 10.73
CA LYS A 227 0.93 -23.25 10.37
C LYS A 227 2.31 -22.75 9.94
N VAL A 228 2.37 -21.63 9.21
CA VAL A 228 3.64 -20.97 8.86
C VAL A 228 4.35 -20.49 10.12
N PHE A 229 3.61 -19.92 11.09
CA PHE A 229 4.19 -19.51 12.36
C PHE A 229 4.74 -20.68 13.17
N ASP A 230 4.01 -21.79 13.24
CA ASP A 230 4.45 -23.01 13.92
C ASP A 230 5.75 -23.58 13.34
N MET A 231 5.94 -23.45 12.02
CA MET A 231 7.14 -23.95 11.35
C MET A 231 8.36 -23.04 11.51
N TYR A 232 8.16 -21.71 11.53
CA TYR A 232 9.27 -20.76 11.36
C TYR A 232 9.49 -19.80 12.53
N VAL A 233 8.57 -19.75 13.50
CA VAL A 233 8.67 -18.84 14.64
C VAL A 233 8.97 -19.61 15.94
N PRO A 234 10.10 -19.32 16.62
CA PRO A 234 10.44 -19.99 17.88
C PRO A 234 9.40 -19.74 18.98
N ASN A 235 9.09 -20.77 19.79
CA ASN A 235 8.21 -20.72 20.96
C ASN A 235 6.76 -20.29 20.67
N ASN A 236 5.99 -21.15 19.99
CA ASN A 236 4.68 -20.91 19.34
C ASN A 236 3.50 -20.34 20.17
N LYS A 237 3.69 -19.81 21.37
CA LYS A 237 2.61 -19.12 22.12
C LYS A 237 2.38 -17.70 21.63
N LEU A 238 2.26 -17.51 20.33
CA LEU A 238 2.01 -16.21 19.73
C LEU A 238 0.51 -15.96 19.62
N ASN A 239 0.03 -15.00 20.41
CA ASN A 239 -1.28 -14.41 20.20
C ASN A 239 -1.10 -13.11 19.39
N VAL A 240 -1.50 -13.15 18.12
CA VAL A 240 -1.35 -12.03 17.19
C VAL A 240 -2.10 -10.78 17.66
N ASP A 241 -3.28 -10.95 18.25
CA ASP A 241 -4.06 -9.82 18.79
C ASP A 241 -3.37 -9.21 20.01
N THR A 242 -2.76 -10.03 20.86
CA THR A 242 -1.93 -9.54 21.97
C THR A 242 -0.74 -8.76 21.44
N ILE A 243 -0.02 -9.27 20.43
CA ILE A 243 1.09 -8.55 19.78
C ILE A 243 0.61 -7.20 19.22
N ALA A 244 -0.52 -7.19 18.51
CA ALA A 244 -1.09 -5.96 17.97
C ALA A 244 -1.38 -4.96 19.10
N LYS A 245 -2.11 -5.36 20.14
CA LYS A 245 -2.49 -4.48 21.25
C LYS A 245 -1.31 -3.99 22.09
N GLU A 246 -0.30 -4.83 22.31
CA GLU A 246 0.82 -4.52 23.20
C GLU A 246 1.97 -3.83 22.48
N LYS A 247 2.31 -4.21 21.24
CA LYS A 247 3.48 -3.68 20.52
C LYS A 247 3.13 -2.59 19.51
N MET A 248 1.94 -2.60 18.89
CA MET A 248 1.54 -1.56 17.93
C MET A 248 1.10 -0.30 18.67
N LYS A 249 1.94 0.74 18.64
CA LYS A 249 1.71 2.00 19.37
C LYS A 249 0.95 3.04 18.55
N MET A 250 1.07 2.96 17.23
CA MET A 250 0.38 3.85 16.29
C MET A 250 -0.01 3.11 15.01
N MET A 251 -0.96 3.69 14.29
CA MET A 251 -1.40 3.23 12.97
C MET A 251 -1.47 4.40 11.99
N PHE A 252 -0.69 4.37 10.92
CA PHE A 252 -0.76 5.37 9.86
C PHE A 252 -1.63 4.85 8.73
N VAL A 253 -2.69 5.59 8.40
CA VAL A 253 -3.72 5.14 7.47
C VAL A 253 -3.77 6.05 6.27
N TYR A 254 -3.67 5.46 5.07
CA TYR A 254 -3.78 6.18 3.81
C TYR A 254 -5.26 6.47 3.49
N GLN A 255 -5.85 7.34 4.30
CA GLN A 255 -7.21 7.84 4.13
C GLN A 255 -7.32 9.27 4.68
N HIS A 256 -8.39 9.98 4.31
CA HIS A 256 -8.67 11.30 4.86
C HIS A 256 -10.19 11.48 4.99
N HIS A 257 -10.65 12.08 6.09
CA HIS A 257 -12.08 12.28 6.35
C HIS A 257 -12.83 13.05 5.25
N SER A 258 -12.17 13.88 4.43
CA SER A 258 -12.82 14.60 3.31
C SER A 258 -13.33 13.67 2.20
N VAL A 259 -12.73 12.49 2.06
CA VAL A 259 -13.19 11.40 1.18
C VAL A 259 -13.92 10.34 2.02
N THR A 260 -13.42 10.18 3.24
CA THR A 260 -13.80 9.24 4.31
C THR A 260 -15.24 9.31 4.80
N GLY A 261 -15.77 10.53 4.84
CA GLY A 261 -16.84 10.87 5.75
C GLY A 261 -16.34 10.99 7.21
N ALA A 262 -17.26 11.33 8.10
CA ALA A 262 -17.00 11.39 9.54
C ALA A 262 -16.98 9.98 10.13
N ARG A 263 -16.04 9.72 11.06
CA ARG A 263 -15.87 8.41 11.70
C ARG A 263 -15.19 8.52 13.05
N LEU A 264 -15.22 7.44 13.82
CA LEU A 264 -14.47 7.34 15.07
C LEU A 264 -13.01 6.99 14.78
N MET A 265 -12.09 7.74 15.38
CA MET A 265 -10.65 7.51 15.25
C MET A 265 -10.01 7.54 16.63
N ALA A 266 -9.19 6.53 16.93
CA ALA A 266 -8.40 6.52 18.16
C ALA A 266 -7.25 7.55 18.04
N PRO A 267 -6.80 8.15 19.16
CA PRO A 267 -5.64 9.06 19.14
C PRO A 267 -4.34 8.43 18.61
N SER A 268 -4.24 7.10 18.61
CA SER A 268 -3.11 6.34 18.05
C SER A 268 -3.17 6.22 16.52
N VAL A 269 -4.21 6.73 15.86
CA VAL A 269 -4.38 6.64 14.41
C VAL A 269 -4.07 7.99 13.76
N LEU A 270 -3.18 7.98 12.78
CA LEU A 270 -2.79 9.14 11.99
C LEU A 270 -3.21 8.97 10.53
N GLU A 271 -4.05 9.87 10.04
CA GLU A 271 -4.40 9.93 8.62
C GLU A 271 -3.24 10.55 7.82
N ILE A 272 -2.71 9.82 6.83
CA ILE A 272 -1.54 10.22 6.01
C ILE A 272 -1.84 10.18 4.50
N ALA A 273 -3.12 10.29 4.10
CA ALA A 273 -3.45 10.37 2.68
C ALA A 273 -2.72 11.53 2.00
N GLY A 274 -2.26 11.29 0.77
CA GLY A 274 -1.51 12.28 0.01
C GLY A 274 -0.01 12.35 0.34
N ILE A 275 0.51 11.58 1.32
CA ILE A 275 1.95 11.59 1.67
C ILE A 275 2.89 11.22 0.50
N HIS A 276 2.38 10.47 -0.48
CA HIS A 276 3.09 10.09 -1.69
C HIS A 276 3.13 11.21 -2.77
N ILE A 277 2.32 12.26 -2.65
CA ILE A 277 2.23 13.34 -3.63
C ILE A 277 3.49 14.20 -3.54
N GLN A 278 4.19 14.35 -4.66
CA GLN A 278 5.40 15.14 -4.78
C GLN A 278 5.11 16.42 -5.57
N THR A 279 6.10 17.32 -5.66
CA THR A 279 6.05 18.41 -6.64
C THR A 279 6.02 17.81 -8.05
N PRO A 280 5.01 18.14 -8.88
CA PRO A 280 4.93 17.67 -10.25
C PRO A 280 6.17 18.08 -11.05
N LYS A 281 6.67 17.18 -11.90
CA LYS A 281 7.78 17.42 -12.82
C LYS A 281 7.23 17.68 -14.23
N PRO A 282 8.03 18.30 -15.12
CA PRO A 282 7.64 18.40 -16.53
C PRO A 282 7.41 17.01 -17.13
N VAL A 283 6.27 16.86 -17.82
CA VAL A 283 5.96 15.63 -18.57
C VAL A 283 6.98 15.41 -19.70
N PRO A 284 7.26 14.16 -20.10
CA PRO A 284 8.09 13.85 -21.27
C PRO A 284 7.62 14.57 -22.53
N LYS A 285 8.56 15.01 -23.38
CA LYS A 285 8.30 15.90 -24.54
C LYS A 285 7.31 15.33 -25.55
N ASP A 286 7.28 14.02 -25.72
CA ASP A 286 6.34 13.30 -26.59
C ASP A 286 4.91 13.36 -26.05
N ILE A 287 4.74 13.13 -24.74
CA ILE A 287 3.45 13.29 -24.05
C ILE A 287 3.02 14.76 -24.06
N GLU A 288 3.95 15.69 -23.79
CA GLU A 288 3.70 17.13 -23.82
C GLU A 288 3.17 17.59 -25.18
N LYS A 289 3.86 17.25 -26.27
CA LYS A 289 3.42 17.58 -27.64
C LYS A 289 2.03 17.01 -27.95
N PHE A 290 1.73 15.81 -27.45
CA PHE A 290 0.42 15.20 -27.65
C PHE A 290 -0.69 15.94 -26.88
N ILE A 291 -0.42 16.34 -25.64
CA ILE A 291 -1.31 17.16 -24.80
C ILE A 291 -1.52 18.54 -25.44
N ASP A 292 -0.45 19.23 -25.82
CA ASP A 292 -0.49 20.60 -26.35
C ASP A 292 -1.21 20.70 -27.71
N SER A 293 -1.28 19.59 -28.45
CA SER A 293 -2.03 19.52 -29.71
C SER A 293 -3.50 19.12 -29.54
N ALA A 294 -4.01 19.05 -28.31
CA ALA A 294 -5.40 18.71 -28.02
C ALA A 294 -6.30 19.96 -27.96
N ASN A 295 -7.02 20.25 -29.04
CA ASN A 295 -7.94 21.41 -29.09
C ASN A 295 -9.17 21.29 -28.16
N HIS A 296 -9.55 20.07 -27.78
CA HIS A 296 -10.75 19.80 -26.99
C HIS A 296 -10.45 19.25 -25.59
N GLY A 297 -9.20 19.34 -25.15
CA GLY A 297 -8.72 18.77 -23.90
C GLY A 297 -8.28 17.30 -24.02
N VAL A 298 -7.80 16.78 -22.89
CA VAL A 298 -7.18 15.45 -22.79
C VAL A 298 -7.89 14.60 -21.75
N ILE A 299 -8.08 13.32 -22.07
CA ILE A 299 -8.57 12.31 -21.14
C ILE A 299 -7.42 11.36 -20.81
N TYR A 300 -7.16 11.17 -19.51
CA TYR A 300 -6.22 10.17 -19.03
C TYR A 300 -6.96 8.91 -18.58
N VAL A 301 -6.60 7.76 -19.15
CA VAL A 301 -7.20 6.46 -18.86
C VAL A 301 -6.16 5.51 -18.29
N SER A 302 -6.38 5.03 -17.06
CA SER A 302 -5.52 4.08 -16.37
C SER A 302 -6.35 3.17 -15.47
N PHE A 303 -6.07 1.87 -15.53
CA PHE A 303 -6.69 0.84 -14.69
C PHE A 303 -5.73 0.34 -13.59
N GLY A 304 -4.72 1.15 -13.25
CA GLY A 304 -3.73 0.84 -12.22
C GLY A 304 -2.62 -0.08 -12.70
N SER A 305 -1.83 -0.60 -11.74
CA SER A 305 -0.60 -1.36 -12.03
C SER A 305 -0.83 -2.85 -12.31
N ASN A 306 -1.92 -3.42 -11.80
CA ASN A 306 -2.12 -4.88 -11.77
C ASN A 306 -2.96 -5.39 -12.94
N LEU A 307 -3.97 -4.62 -13.37
CA LEU A 307 -4.78 -4.97 -14.53
C LEU A 307 -4.01 -4.64 -15.81
N LYS A 308 -3.70 -5.69 -16.58
CA LYS A 308 -3.04 -5.56 -17.88
C LYS A 308 -4.08 -5.36 -18.97
N MET A 309 -4.09 -4.20 -19.59
CA MET A 309 -5.02 -3.88 -20.68
C MET A 309 -4.78 -4.76 -21.91
N SER A 310 -3.54 -5.23 -22.11
CA SER A 310 -3.24 -6.21 -23.15
C SER A 310 -3.93 -7.57 -22.99
N THR A 311 -4.55 -7.82 -21.82
CA THR A 311 -5.28 -9.06 -21.53
C THR A 311 -6.80 -8.88 -21.61
N MET A 312 -7.25 -7.70 -22.04
CA MET A 312 -8.65 -7.39 -22.32
C MET A 312 -9.14 -8.20 -23.53
N SER A 313 -10.42 -8.62 -23.54
CA SER A 313 -10.96 -9.29 -24.72
C SER A 313 -10.94 -8.36 -25.94
N SER A 314 -10.71 -8.92 -27.14
CA SER A 314 -10.71 -8.14 -28.37
C SER A 314 -12.00 -7.35 -28.56
N LYS A 315 -13.14 -7.91 -28.13
CA LYS A 315 -14.45 -7.24 -28.15
C LYS A 315 -14.44 -6.00 -27.27
N LYS A 316 -13.96 -6.08 -26.03
CA LYS A 316 -13.96 -4.96 -25.10
C LYS A 316 -12.94 -3.90 -25.49
N LEU A 317 -11.76 -4.32 -25.96
CA LEU A 317 -10.74 -3.44 -26.53
C LEU A 317 -11.33 -2.62 -27.69
N GLN A 318 -11.99 -3.29 -28.66
CA GLN A 318 -12.61 -2.60 -29.78
C GLN A 318 -13.68 -1.59 -29.34
N GLN A 319 -14.48 -1.93 -28.32
CA GLN A 319 -15.47 -1.00 -27.76
C GLN A 319 -14.84 0.27 -27.17
N PHE A 320 -13.70 0.16 -26.48
CA PHE A 320 -12.97 1.34 -26.00
C PHE A 320 -12.44 2.17 -27.16
N LEU A 321 -11.81 1.54 -28.16
CA LEU A 321 -11.29 2.22 -29.34
C LEU A 321 -12.39 2.95 -30.12
N ASP A 322 -13.51 2.27 -30.39
CA ASP A 322 -14.67 2.86 -31.07
C ASP A 322 -15.26 4.04 -30.30
N ALA A 323 -15.24 3.99 -28.96
CA ALA A 323 -15.69 5.08 -28.12
C ALA A 323 -14.71 6.26 -28.17
N PHE A 324 -13.40 6.00 -28.05
CA PHE A 324 -12.37 7.02 -28.14
C PHE A 324 -12.39 7.71 -29.50
N LYS A 325 -12.62 6.99 -30.60
CA LYS A 325 -12.71 7.57 -31.93
C LYS A 325 -13.88 8.56 -32.12
N LYS A 326 -14.94 8.43 -31.30
CA LYS A 326 -16.14 9.28 -31.40
C LYS A 326 -16.04 10.59 -30.63
N ILE A 327 -15.08 10.71 -29.72
CA ILE A 327 -14.91 11.90 -28.89
C ILE A 327 -13.86 12.83 -29.48
N PRO A 328 -14.02 14.17 -29.36
CA PRO A 328 -13.08 15.14 -29.91
C PRO A 328 -11.81 15.31 -29.06
N GLN A 329 -11.79 14.79 -27.83
CA GLN A 329 -10.64 14.80 -26.93
C GLN A 329 -9.53 13.86 -27.41
N LYS A 330 -8.30 14.20 -27.05
CA LYS A 330 -7.18 13.27 -27.11
C LYS A 330 -7.15 12.38 -25.88
N VAL A 331 -6.73 11.12 -26.03
CA VAL A 331 -6.74 10.12 -24.97
C VAL A 331 -5.32 9.62 -24.70
N LEU A 332 -4.83 9.84 -23.50
CA LEU A 332 -3.64 9.18 -22.97
C LEU A 332 -4.09 7.87 -22.31
N TRP A 333 -3.74 6.73 -22.90
CA TRP A 333 -4.18 5.42 -22.39
C TRP A 333 -3.01 4.57 -21.91
N LYS A 334 -2.99 4.23 -20.62
CA LYS A 334 -2.03 3.27 -20.07
C LYS A 334 -2.33 1.86 -20.58
N ILE A 335 -1.54 1.40 -21.55
CA ILE A 335 -1.69 0.09 -22.21
C ILE A 335 -0.31 -0.51 -22.50
N GLU A 336 -0.14 -1.80 -22.22
CA GLU A 336 1.17 -2.47 -22.29
C GLU A 336 1.69 -2.65 -23.72
N ASN A 337 0.80 -2.61 -24.72
CA ASN A 337 1.16 -2.76 -26.13
C ASN A 337 0.46 -1.67 -26.98
N SER A 338 1.25 -0.74 -27.53
CA SER A 338 0.76 0.35 -28.38
C SER A 338 0.29 -0.11 -29.76
N THR A 339 0.63 -1.32 -30.23
CA THR A 339 0.05 -1.84 -31.48
C THR A 339 -1.45 -2.10 -31.35
N LEU A 340 -1.95 -2.26 -30.12
CA LEU A 340 -3.37 -2.47 -29.84
C LEU A 340 -4.24 -1.24 -30.10
N ILE A 341 -3.64 -0.05 -30.24
CA ILE A 341 -4.35 1.21 -30.53
C ILE A 341 -4.21 1.62 -32.01
N ALA A 342 -3.70 0.74 -32.88
CA ALA A 342 -3.54 1.02 -34.30
C ALA A 342 -4.86 1.51 -34.93
N GLY A 343 -4.81 2.61 -35.69
CA GLY A 343 -5.97 3.23 -36.32
C GLY A 343 -6.75 4.23 -35.45
N ASN A 344 -6.29 4.54 -34.23
CA ASN A 344 -6.85 5.60 -33.39
C ASN A 344 -5.83 6.73 -33.19
N GLU A 345 -5.84 7.70 -34.10
CA GLU A 345 -4.89 8.83 -34.09
C GLU A 345 -5.06 9.77 -32.89
N ASN A 346 -6.24 9.78 -32.27
CA ASN A 346 -6.52 10.55 -31.07
C ASN A 346 -6.14 9.82 -29.78
N VAL A 347 -5.51 8.64 -29.85
CA VAL A 347 -5.06 7.86 -28.69
C VAL A 347 -3.54 7.76 -28.68
N PHE A 348 -2.93 8.06 -27.54
CA PHE A 348 -1.51 7.85 -27.28
C PHE A 348 -1.36 6.77 -26.20
N GLY A 349 -0.75 5.64 -26.57
CA GLY A 349 -0.58 4.48 -25.72
C GLY A 349 0.82 4.40 -25.13
N SER A 350 0.91 4.23 -23.81
CA SER A 350 2.18 3.95 -23.12
C SER A 350 2.00 2.88 -22.05
N ASN A 351 3.01 2.06 -21.81
CA ASN A 351 3.00 1.06 -20.75
C ASN A 351 3.00 1.70 -19.34
N TRP A 352 3.51 2.93 -19.23
CA TRP A 352 3.58 3.70 -18.00
C TRP A 352 3.56 5.21 -18.31
N PHE A 353 2.84 5.96 -17.48
CA PHE A 353 2.83 7.42 -17.52
C PHE A 353 3.34 7.95 -16.18
N PRO A 354 4.01 9.11 -16.16
CA PRO A 354 4.22 9.87 -14.94
C PRO A 354 2.86 10.46 -14.50
N GLN A 355 2.04 9.63 -13.85
CA GLN A 355 0.61 9.91 -13.62
C GLN A 355 0.38 11.24 -12.90
N LEU A 356 1.15 11.56 -11.86
CA LEU A 356 1.03 12.82 -11.13
C LEU A 356 1.31 14.02 -12.06
N ASP A 357 2.39 13.95 -12.83
CA ASP A 357 2.82 15.02 -13.73
C ASP A 357 1.79 15.26 -14.85
N VAL A 358 1.18 14.19 -15.37
CA VAL A 358 0.09 14.27 -16.36
C VAL A 358 -1.18 14.89 -15.78
N LEU A 359 -1.55 14.51 -14.55
CA LEU A 359 -2.78 15.00 -13.90
C LEU A 359 -2.66 16.44 -13.41
N CYS A 360 -1.44 16.94 -13.20
CA CYS A 360 -1.16 18.29 -12.72
C CYS A 360 -0.66 19.25 -13.82
N LYS A 361 -0.67 18.82 -15.09
CA LYS A 361 -0.21 19.62 -16.23
C LYS A 361 -1.16 20.77 -16.58
#